data_AF-A0A0A1PV65-F1
#
_entry.id   AF-A0A0A1PV65-F1
#
_cell.length_a   1.000
_cell.length_b   1.000
_cell.length_c   1.000
_cell.angle_alpha   90.00
_cell.angle_beta   90.00
_cell.angle_gamma   90.00
#
_symmetry.space_group_name_H-M   'P 1'
#
loop_
_entity.id
_entity.type
_entity.pdbx_description
1 polymer ?
#
loop_
_entity_poly.entity_id
_entity_poly.type
_entity_poly.pdbx_seq_one_letter_code
_entity_poly.pdbx_strand_id
1 'polypeptide(L)'
;MVRDSALEISGRCGGRPQHGREAGRSSSWLAAAARRTLRLGVRTEPAAWSCRYPPVIKPSGKRGWCGAWPAGLVAPLLLAGCASAPLEQASTLQSYDRLTEANGLVTRSRLRVDEAAIRDAKTVQIVPTSFGAGTLRVPLNAEQRRLVANAVDRALCAGLSERFQVVGPGQPADLTIRALVTHVTPTDTLAVGASRGAAIAKMVLLPGVPVPVPRIPIGMGTLSLEAEALDLKGDQKAAMIWARGAHMVGSGRMAVEGDAYTLASEFGYDFSRLLVTGRSPFGQLPALPSAHQISTSLGGAAASRACEAFGRNPGLVGFMGGQLGLPPGWTDKGAVAR
;
A
#
# COMPACT_ATOMS: atom_id res chain seq x y z
N MET A 1 -44.96 -23.33 52.85
CA MET A 1 -44.63 -24.77 52.90
C MET A 1 -44.10 -25.15 51.51
N VAL A 2 -42.78 -25.09 51.30
CA VAL A 2 -41.83 -26.24 51.30
C VAL A 2 -42.12 -27.15 50.09
N ARG A 3 -41.27 -27.35 49.07
CA ARG A 3 -39.83 -27.70 49.09
C ARG A 3 -39.19 -27.61 47.69
N ASP A 4 -37.88 -27.33 47.68
CA ASP A 4 -36.89 -27.56 46.61
C ASP A 4 -36.79 -29.03 46.15
N SER A 5 -36.21 -29.27 44.96
CA SER A 5 -35.20 -30.33 44.74
C SER A 5 -34.40 -30.10 43.46
N ALA A 6 -33.09 -29.86 43.66
CA ALA A 6 -32.03 -29.96 42.68
C ALA A 6 -31.59 -31.43 42.49
N LEU A 7 -30.95 -31.74 41.35
CA LEU A 7 -30.21 -32.98 41.16
C LEU A 7 -28.86 -32.68 40.49
N GLU A 8 -27.83 -32.88 41.30
CA GLU A 8 -26.40 -32.72 41.07
C GLU A 8 -25.82 -34.13 40.91
N ILE A 9 -24.97 -34.37 39.91
CA ILE A 9 -24.21 -35.62 39.78
C ILE A 9 -22.71 -35.29 39.91
N SER A 10 -22.17 -35.77 41.02
CA SER A 10 -20.77 -35.78 41.42
C SER A 10 -20.04 -37.00 40.85
N GLY A 11 -18.76 -36.81 40.50
CA GLY A 11 -17.82 -37.88 40.17
C GLY A 11 -16.38 -37.41 40.30
N ARG A 12 -15.82 -37.57 41.51
CA ARG A 12 -14.43 -37.25 41.91
C ARG A 12 -13.58 -38.53 41.88
N CYS A 13 -12.33 -38.41 41.45
CA CYS A 13 -11.12 -39.12 41.93
C CYS A 13 -9.92 -38.37 41.29
N GLY A 14 -8.88 -37.83 41.94
CA GLY A 14 -8.33 -38.02 43.27
C GLY A 14 -6.94 -38.66 43.19
N GLY A 15 -5.85 -37.86 43.29
CA GLY A 15 -4.48 -38.40 43.45
C GLY A 15 -3.31 -37.44 43.14
N ARG A 16 -2.89 -36.64 44.12
CA ARG A 16 -1.51 -36.08 44.31
C ARG A 16 -0.78 -36.98 45.34
N PRO A 17 0.50 -36.79 45.75
CA PRO A 17 1.54 -35.80 45.38
C PRO A 17 2.96 -36.43 45.17
N GLN A 18 3.99 -35.63 44.88
CA GLN A 18 5.17 -35.49 45.75
C GLN A 18 6.20 -34.47 45.22
N HIS A 19 6.65 -33.61 46.14
CA HIS A 19 7.77 -32.68 46.02
C HIS A 19 9.08 -33.43 46.33
N GLY A 20 10.12 -33.19 45.53
CA GLY A 20 11.51 -33.53 45.85
C GLY A 20 12.45 -32.53 45.22
N ARG A 21 13.23 -31.82 46.05
CA ARG A 21 14.33 -30.93 45.65
C ARG A 21 15.50 -31.79 45.21
N GLU A 22 16.21 -31.39 44.15
CA GLU A 22 17.65 -31.64 44.08
C GLU A 22 18.34 -30.64 43.15
N ALA A 23 19.45 -30.11 43.65
CA ALA A 23 20.29 -29.10 43.03
C ALA A 23 21.45 -29.76 42.27
N GLY A 24 21.81 -29.17 41.14
CA GLY A 24 23.20 -29.10 40.64
C GLY A 24 23.83 -30.38 40.11
N ARG A 25 23.93 -30.49 38.77
CA ARG A 25 25.21 -30.76 38.09
C ARG A 25 25.11 -30.73 36.57
N SER A 26 26.20 -30.26 35.97
CA SER A 26 26.75 -30.75 34.70
C SER A 26 26.18 -30.18 33.39
N SER A 27 26.67 -28.98 33.08
CA SER A 27 27.13 -28.59 31.75
C SER A 27 27.96 -29.69 31.05
N SER A 28 27.46 -30.33 29.99
CA SER A 28 28.29 -31.06 29.00
C SER A 28 27.47 -31.79 27.91
N TRP A 29 26.53 -31.13 27.21
CA TRP A 29 25.85 -31.78 26.07
C TRP A 29 25.71 -30.94 24.78
N LEU A 30 26.17 -29.68 24.78
CA LEU A 30 26.04 -28.79 23.60
C LEU A 30 27.26 -28.75 22.67
N ALA A 31 28.31 -29.54 22.90
CA ALA A 31 29.54 -29.50 22.09
C ALA A 31 29.71 -30.68 21.09
N ALA A 32 28.76 -31.60 20.98
CA ALA A 32 28.94 -32.85 20.22
C ALA A 32 28.06 -33.00 18.95
N ALA A 33 27.27 -32.00 18.56
CA ALA A 33 26.37 -32.09 17.38
C ALA A 33 26.80 -31.25 16.16
N ALA A 34 27.98 -30.62 16.18
CA ALA A 34 28.44 -29.72 15.11
C ALA A 34 29.56 -30.31 14.20
N ARG A 35 29.84 -31.62 14.23
CA ARG A 35 30.93 -32.25 13.44
C ARG A 35 30.52 -33.45 12.59
N ARG A 36 29.29 -33.51 12.11
CA ARG A 36 28.86 -34.53 11.13
C ARG A 36 27.91 -33.94 10.08
N THR A 37 28.47 -33.28 9.08
CA THR A 37 27.83 -33.09 7.75
C THR A 37 28.84 -32.64 6.69
N LEU A 38 30.09 -33.12 6.81
CA LEU A 38 31.02 -33.16 5.67
C LEU A 38 30.81 -34.51 4.97
N ARG A 39 30.65 -34.45 3.65
CA ARG A 39 30.47 -35.55 2.68
C ARG A 39 29.03 -35.98 2.43
N LEU A 40 28.33 -35.22 1.60
CA LEU A 40 27.50 -35.76 0.53
C LEU A 40 27.62 -34.79 -0.66
N GLY A 41 28.40 -35.20 -1.65
CA GLY A 41 28.56 -34.46 -2.90
C GLY A 41 27.32 -34.61 -3.75
N VAL A 42 26.65 -33.50 -4.04
CA VAL A 42 25.67 -33.41 -5.12
C VAL A 42 26.33 -32.61 -6.23
N ARG A 43 26.65 -33.30 -7.32
CA ARG A 43 27.03 -32.72 -8.61
C ARG A 43 25.77 -32.14 -9.23
N THR A 44 25.69 -30.82 -9.32
CA THR A 44 24.79 -30.15 -10.26
C THR A 44 25.67 -29.33 -11.20
N GLU A 45 25.63 -29.70 -12.47
CA GLU A 45 26.31 -29.02 -13.57
C GLU A 45 25.72 -27.62 -13.76
N PRO A 46 26.51 -26.54 -13.76
CA PRO A 46 26.05 -25.27 -14.29
C PRO A 46 26.14 -25.30 -15.82
N ALA A 47 24.99 -25.20 -16.48
CA ALA A 47 24.90 -24.91 -17.91
C ALA A 47 25.54 -23.54 -18.19
N ALA A 48 26.81 -23.57 -18.61
CA ALA A 48 27.57 -22.40 -19.01
C ALA A 48 27.01 -21.84 -20.34
N TRP A 49 26.22 -20.78 -20.24
CA TRP A 49 25.93 -19.92 -21.39
C TRP A 49 27.19 -19.14 -21.73
N SER A 50 27.95 -19.66 -22.69
CA SER A 50 29.10 -18.97 -23.26
C SER A 50 28.60 -17.88 -24.22
N CYS A 51 28.50 -16.64 -23.73
CA CYS A 51 28.41 -15.47 -24.60
C CYS A 51 29.75 -15.32 -25.33
N ARG A 52 29.80 -15.85 -26.56
CA ARG A 52 30.91 -15.74 -27.48
C ARG A 52 31.01 -14.29 -27.96
N TYR A 53 31.90 -13.50 -27.38
CA TYR A 53 32.26 -12.18 -27.89
C TYR A 53 32.86 -12.31 -29.30
N PRO A 54 32.52 -11.43 -30.26
CA PRO A 54 33.25 -11.37 -31.53
C PRO A 54 34.68 -10.85 -31.31
N PRO A 55 35.64 -11.24 -32.17
CA PRO A 55 37.03 -10.87 -31.99
C PRO A 55 37.25 -9.37 -32.19
N VAL A 56 37.99 -8.78 -31.24
CA VAL A 56 38.50 -7.41 -31.31
C VAL A 56 39.52 -7.32 -32.45
N ILE A 57 39.19 -6.53 -33.47
CA ILE A 57 40.10 -6.14 -34.55
C ILE A 57 41.18 -5.24 -33.93
N LYS A 58 42.45 -5.65 -34.00
CA LYS A 58 43.62 -4.81 -33.65
C LYS A 58 43.88 -3.81 -34.79
N PRO A 59 43.89 -2.50 -34.54
CA PRO A 59 44.51 -1.56 -35.46
C PRO A 59 46.00 -1.42 -35.13
N SER A 60 46.81 -1.69 -36.15
CA SER A 60 48.23 -1.40 -36.20
C SER A 60 48.49 0.10 -36.40
N GLY A 61 49.37 0.66 -35.58
CA GLY A 61 50.42 1.57 -36.07
C GLY A 61 50.12 3.08 -36.19
N LYS A 62 50.90 3.83 -35.38
CA LYS A 62 51.57 5.13 -35.64
C LYS A 62 50.83 6.45 -35.30
N ARG A 63 51.38 7.08 -34.26
CA ARG A 63 51.79 8.49 -34.08
C ARG A 63 51.12 9.55 -34.98
N GLY A 64 50.51 10.55 -34.35
CA GLY A 64 50.22 11.86 -34.95
C GLY A 64 49.45 12.76 -33.97
N TRP A 65 49.98 13.95 -33.73
CA TRP A 65 49.52 14.97 -32.79
C TRP A 65 48.31 15.78 -33.31
N CYS A 66 47.64 16.44 -32.36
CA CYS A 66 46.84 17.68 -32.46
C CYS A 66 45.55 17.72 -33.28
N GLY A 67 44.46 18.03 -32.57
CA GLY A 67 43.46 19.01 -33.03
C GLY A 67 42.05 18.50 -33.33
N ALA A 68 41.09 19.28 -32.83
CA ALA A 68 39.67 19.38 -33.21
C ALA A 68 38.64 18.39 -32.62
N TRP A 69 37.55 18.98 -32.10
CA TRP A 69 36.36 18.35 -31.52
C TRP A 69 35.52 17.58 -32.55
N PRO A 70 34.75 16.56 -32.11
CA PRO A 70 33.29 16.60 -32.26
C PRO A 70 32.58 16.11 -30.97
N ALA A 71 31.56 16.80 -30.47
CA ALA A 71 30.15 16.69 -30.89
C ALA A 71 29.59 15.25 -30.84
N GLY A 72 28.67 15.00 -29.90
CA GLY A 72 27.50 14.15 -30.14
C GLY A 72 27.34 12.90 -29.28
N LEU A 73 26.17 12.85 -28.63
CA LEU A 73 25.44 11.68 -28.09
C LEU A 73 25.79 11.19 -26.67
N VAL A 74 25.44 12.02 -25.68
CA VAL A 74 24.90 11.49 -24.41
C VAL A 74 23.38 11.47 -24.54
N ALA A 75 22.82 10.40 -25.09
CA ALA A 75 21.39 10.13 -24.95
C ALA A 75 21.14 9.65 -23.51
N PRO A 76 20.26 10.28 -22.71
CA PRO A 76 20.02 9.83 -21.36
C PRO A 76 19.15 8.56 -21.42
N LEU A 77 19.61 7.50 -20.75
CA LEU A 77 18.82 6.34 -20.35
C LEU A 77 17.72 6.78 -19.37
N LEU A 78 16.66 7.41 -19.87
CA LEU A 78 15.41 7.59 -19.14
C LEU A 78 14.49 6.41 -19.46
N LEU A 79 14.89 5.21 -19.03
CA LEU A 79 13.93 4.11 -18.91
C LEU A 79 13.01 4.47 -17.74
N ALA A 80 11.87 5.08 -18.06
CA ALA A 80 10.75 5.24 -17.14
C ALA A 80 10.23 3.85 -16.73
N GLY A 81 10.85 3.23 -15.74
CA GLY A 81 10.30 2.05 -15.09
C GLY A 81 9.06 2.49 -14.32
N CYS A 82 7.87 2.22 -14.85
CA CYS A 82 6.63 2.25 -14.08
C CYS A 82 6.39 0.84 -13.55
N ALA A 83 6.27 0.68 -12.23
CA ALA A 83 5.74 -0.58 -11.71
C ALA A 83 4.29 -0.73 -12.21
N SER A 84 3.98 -1.85 -12.86
CA SER A 84 2.62 -2.13 -13.34
C SER A 84 1.90 -3.00 -12.32
N ALA A 85 0.91 -2.44 -11.62
CA ALA A 85 0.04 -3.18 -10.70
C ALA A 85 -1.00 -3.98 -11.49
N PRO A 86 -1.24 -5.27 -11.21
CA PRO A 86 -2.22 -6.06 -11.95
C PRO A 86 -3.64 -5.53 -11.70
N LEU A 87 -4.43 -5.34 -12.77
CA LEU A 87 -5.83 -4.94 -12.67
C LEU A 87 -6.68 -6.21 -12.54
N GLU A 88 -6.71 -6.78 -11.34
CA GLU A 88 -7.39 -8.06 -11.07
C GLU A 88 -8.85 -7.86 -10.72
N GLN A 89 -9.68 -8.81 -11.15
CA GLN A 89 -11.06 -8.95 -10.68
C GLN A 89 -11.07 -9.96 -9.53
N ALA A 90 -11.26 -9.49 -8.30
CA ALA A 90 -11.25 -10.34 -7.11
C ALA A 90 -12.62 -10.95 -6.78
N SER A 91 -13.61 -10.74 -7.67
CA SER A 91 -15.01 -11.16 -7.49
C SER A 91 -15.66 -10.60 -6.22
N THR A 92 -15.32 -9.36 -5.83
CA THR A 92 -15.83 -8.75 -4.59
C THR A 92 -16.84 -7.64 -4.84
N LEU A 93 -16.99 -7.20 -6.09
CA LEU A 93 -18.06 -6.31 -6.53
C LEU A 93 -19.38 -7.08 -6.71
N GLN A 94 -20.51 -6.42 -6.43
CA GLN A 94 -21.85 -6.96 -6.67
C GLN A 94 -22.10 -7.29 -8.15
N SER A 95 -21.54 -6.48 -9.07
CA SER A 95 -21.49 -6.77 -10.50
C SER A 95 -20.22 -6.17 -11.12
N TYR A 96 -19.73 -6.82 -12.18
CA TYR A 96 -18.66 -6.35 -13.05
C TYR A 96 -19.17 -5.82 -14.39
N ASP A 97 -20.50 -5.87 -14.59
CA ASP A 97 -21.13 -5.54 -15.86
C ASP A 97 -21.01 -4.05 -16.16
N ARG A 98 -20.77 -3.74 -17.44
CA ARG A 98 -20.68 -2.36 -17.93
C ARG A 98 -19.57 -1.53 -17.27
N LEU A 99 -18.59 -2.16 -16.63
CA LEU A 99 -17.34 -1.50 -16.27
C LEU A 99 -16.59 -1.13 -17.57
N THR A 100 -16.37 0.15 -17.78
CA THR A 100 -15.63 0.66 -18.94
C THR A 100 -14.22 1.07 -18.56
N GLU A 101 -13.27 0.84 -19.45
CA GLU A 101 -11.89 1.27 -19.26
C GLU A 101 -11.79 2.80 -19.16
N ALA A 102 -11.10 3.27 -18.14
CA ALA A 102 -10.90 4.69 -17.87
C ALA A 102 -9.54 4.85 -17.19
N ASN A 103 -8.47 4.90 -17.97
CA ASN A 103 -7.11 4.96 -17.42
C ASN A 103 -6.65 6.40 -17.17
N GLY A 104 -5.85 6.57 -16.11
CA GLY A 104 -5.03 7.76 -15.92
C GLY A 104 -3.66 7.62 -16.59
N LEU A 105 -2.79 8.62 -16.41
CA LEU A 105 -1.41 8.57 -16.92
C LEU A 105 -0.61 7.39 -16.33
N VAL A 106 -0.86 7.07 -15.07
CA VAL A 106 -0.18 6.00 -14.33
C VAL A 106 -1.14 5.02 -13.62
N THR A 107 -2.44 5.33 -13.59
CA THR A 107 -3.49 4.41 -13.09
C THR A 107 -4.07 3.60 -14.23
N ARG A 108 -4.22 2.30 -13.99
CA ARG A 108 -5.13 1.46 -14.75
C ARG A 108 -6.45 1.32 -14.00
N SER A 109 -7.57 1.48 -14.70
CA SER A 109 -8.88 1.33 -14.08
C SER A 109 -9.99 0.97 -15.04
N ARG A 110 -10.98 0.28 -14.48
CA ARG A 110 -12.30 0.11 -15.10
C ARG A 110 -13.34 0.58 -14.11
N LEU A 111 -14.29 1.38 -14.56
CA LEU A 111 -15.29 1.98 -13.68
C LEU A 111 -16.67 2.02 -14.33
N ARG A 112 -17.68 2.12 -13.48
CA ARG A 112 -19.07 2.36 -13.83
C ARG A 112 -19.64 3.32 -12.80
N VAL A 113 -20.49 4.23 -13.23
CA VAL A 113 -21.23 5.12 -12.35
C VAL A 113 -22.62 5.39 -12.91
N ASP A 114 -23.62 5.30 -12.06
CA ASP A 114 -24.97 5.77 -12.30
C ASP A 114 -25.06 7.23 -11.85
N GLU A 115 -24.88 8.16 -12.80
CA GLU A 115 -24.80 9.59 -12.48
C GLU A 115 -26.07 10.10 -11.79
N ALA A 116 -27.23 9.54 -12.11
CA ALA A 116 -28.51 9.98 -11.53
C ALA A 116 -28.60 9.53 -10.07
N ALA A 117 -28.30 8.27 -9.78
CA ALA A 117 -28.31 7.76 -8.41
C ALA A 117 -27.28 8.48 -7.53
N ILE A 118 -26.09 8.74 -8.05
CA ILE A 118 -25.07 9.53 -7.36
C ILE A 118 -25.51 10.99 -7.19
N ARG A 119 -26.27 11.54 -8.15
CA ARG A 119 -26.79 12.92 -8.06
C ARG A 119 -27.76 13.07 -6.90
N ASP A 120 -28.62 12.10 -6.71
CA ASP A 120 -29.73 12.15 -5.76
C ASP A 120 -29.31 11.79 -4.32
N ALA A 121 -28.18 11.09 -4.15
CA ALA A 121 -27.62 10.72 -2.85
C ALA A 121 -27.09 11.95 -2.08
N LYS A 122 -27.36 11.97 -0.76
CA LYS A 122 -26.93 13.02 0.17
C LYS A 122 -26.04 12.48 1.28
N THR A 123 -26.27 11.24 1.69
CA THR A 123 -25.59 10.60 2.81
C THR A 123 -24.79 9.40 2.35
N VAL A 124 -23.60 9.22 2.92
CA VAL A 124 -22.74 8.06 2.64
C VAL A 124 -22.27 7.42 3.94
N GLN A 125 -22.22 6.09 3.97
CA GLN A 125 -21.56 5.32 5.02
C GLN A 125 -20.35 4.63 4.43
N ILE A 126 -19.19 4.78 5.07
CA ILE A 126 -17.97 4.07 4.66
C ILE A 126 -17.83 2.83 5.53
N VAL A 127 -17.80 1.66 4.90
CA VAL A 127 -17.41 0.41 5.55
C VAL A 127 -15.88 0.37 5.59
N PRO A 128 -15.24 0.06 6.74
CA PRO A 128 -13.79 0.02 6.85
C PRO A 128 -13.16 -0.86 5.77
N THR A 129 -12.13 -0.33 5.10
CA THR A 129 -11.42 -1.04 4.05
C THR A 129 -10.78 -2.30 4.61
N SER A 130 -10.88 -3.40 3.87
CA SER A 130 -10.28 -4.69 4.26
C SER A 130 -9.37 -5.24 3.17
N PHE A 131 -8.68 -6.32 3.49
CA PHE A 131 -7.76 -7.01 2.58
C PHE A 131 -8.40 -8.30 2.10
N GLY A 132 -8.47 -8.48 0.78
CA GLY A 132 -8.98 -9.69 0.16
C GLY A 132 -8.10 -10.91 0.42
N ALA A 133 -8.68 -12.10 0.30
CA ALA A 133 -8.02 -13.37 0.56
C ALA A 133 -6.76 -13.59 -0.30
N GLY A 134 -6.71 -13.03 -1.52
CA GLY A 134 -5.54 -13.06 -2.40
C GLY A 134 -4.29 -12.42 -1.79
N THR A 135 -4.44 -11.54 -0.80
CA THR A 135 -3.33 -10.83 -0.16
C THR A 135 -2.73 -11.53 1.06
N LEU A 136 -3.26 -12.70 1.45
CA LEU A 136 -2.87 -13.39 2.69
C LEU A 136 -1.39 -13.79 2.72
N ARG A 137 -0.79 -14.08 1.56
CA ARG A 137 0.62 -14.48 1.42
C ARG A 137 1.59 -13.30 1.37
N VAL A 138 1.08 -12.07 1.31
CA VAL A 138 1.91 -10.87 1.26
C VAL A 138 2.49 -10.61 2.66
N PRO A 139 3.81 -10.35 2.79
CA PRO A 139 4.49 -10.18 4.08
C PRO A 139 4.22 -8.80 4.71
N LEU A 140 2.96 -8.43 4.88
CA LEU A 140 2.52 -7.28 5.69
C LEU A 140 1.93 -7.79 7.00
N ASN A 141 2.40 -7.27 8.12
CA ASN A 141 1.84 -7.54 9.44
C ASN A 141 0.49 -6.80 9.63
N ALA A 142 -0.21 -7.10 10.72
CA ALA A 142 -1.55 -6.56 10.99
C ALA A 142 -1.56 -5.02 11.11
N GLU A 143 -0.53 -4.43 11.72
CA GLU A 143 -0.42 -2.98 11.88
C GLU A 143 -0.22 -2.28 10.53
N GLN A 144 0.66 -2.83 9.68
CA GLN A 144 0.91 -2.33 8.33
C GLN A 144 -0.34 -2.38 7.46
N ARG A 145 -1.09 -3.49 7.50
CA ARG A 145 -2.38 -3.62 6.81
C ARG A 145 -3.37 -2.57 7.30
N ARG A 146 -3.46 -2.38 8.62
CA ARG A 146 -4.33 -1.36 9.22
C ARG A 146 -3.95 0.06 8.77
N LEU A 147 -2.67 0.39 8.67
CA LEU A 147 -2.23 1.71 8.19
C LEU A 147 -2.64 1.97 6.74
N VAL A 148 -2.49 0.97 5.86
CA VAL A 148 -2.92 1.05 4.45
C VAL A 148 -4.44 1.18 4.35
N ALA A 149 -5.21 0.37 5.08
CA ALA A 149 -6.67 0.46 5.11
C ALA A 149 -7.16 1.83 5.61
N ASN A 150 -6.61 2.32 6.72
CA ASN A 150 -6.94 3.65 7.25
C ASN A 150 -6.57 4.78 6.27
N ALA A 151 -5.52 4.61 5.47
CA ALA A 151 -5.17 5.58 4.43
C ALA A 151 -6.24 5.64 3.33
N VAL A 152 -6.78 4.49 2.90
CA VAL A 152 -7.94 4.45 1.99
C VAL A 152 -9.14 5.14 2.63
N ASP A 153 -9.53 4.73 3.83
CA ASP A 153 -10.76 5.20 4.48
C ASP A 153 -10.71 6.70 4.77
N ARG A 154 -9.58 7.25 5.22
CA ARG A 154 -9.42 8.69 5.44
C ARG A 154 -9.50 9.50 4.15
N ALA A 155 -8.88 9.00 3.08
CA ALA A 155 -8.93 9.67 1.78
C ALA A 155 -10.35 9.64 1.20
N LEU A 156 -11.05 8.51 1.31
CA LEU A 156 -12.48 8.42 0.98
C LEU A 156 -13.31 9.41 1.81
N CYS A 157 -13.10 9.45 3.12
CA CYS A 157 -13.87 10.33 3.99
C CYS A 157 -13.64 11.81 3.68
N ALA A 158 -12.39 12.22 3.48
CA ALA A 158 -12.04 13.59 3.12
C ALA A 158 -12.64 14.00 1.76
N GLY A 159 -12.54 13.14 0.75
CA GLY A 159 -13.09 13.44 -0.58
C GLY A 159 -14.61 13.41 -0.62
N LEU A 160 -15.25 12.40 -0.02
CA LEU A 160 -16.71 12.27 -0.03
C LEU A 160 -17.39 13.39 0.75
N SER A 161 -16.76 13.90 1.80
CA SER A 161 -17.30 15.00 2.61
C SER A 161 -17.36 16.35 1.88
N GLU A 162 -16.78 16.46 0.68
CA GLU A 162 -16.96 17.66 -0.15
C GLU A 162 -18.41 17.84 -0.62
N ARG A 163 -19.18 16.75 -0.65
CA ARG A 163 -20.55 16.74 -1.16
C ARG A 163 -21.52 15.99 -0.26
N PHE A 164 -21.11 14.84 0.25
CA PHE A 164 -21.97 13.96 1.01
C PHE A 164 -21.81 14.19 2.50
N GLN A 165 -22.90 14.03 3.24
CA GLN A 165 -22.82 13.87 4.68
C GLN A 165 -22.35 12.45 4.99
N VAL A 166 -21.13 12.32 5.51
CA VAL A 166 -20.62 11.02 5.97
C VAL A 166 -21.25 10.66 7.31
N VAL A 167 -22.02 9.58 7.35
CA VAL A 167 -22.70 9.08 8.55
C VAL A 167 -21.92 7.96 9.23
N GLY A 168 -22.21 7.73 10.50
CA GLY A 168 -21.55 6.70 11.30
C GLY A 168 -21.96 5.27 10.94
N PRO A 169 -21.24 4.26 11.46
CA PRO A 169 -21.62 2.86 11.31
C PRO A 169 -23.01 2.60 11.92
N GLY A 170 -23.83 1.79 11.25
CA GLY A 170 -25.19 1.44 11.67
C GLY A 170 -26.25 2.52 11.43
N GLN A 171 -25.86 3.71 10.95
CA GLN A 171 -26.81 4.73 10.52
C GLN A 171 -27.22 4.48 9.07
N PRO A 172 -28.49 4.72 8.69
CA PRO A 172 -28.92 4.62 7.30
C PRO A 172 -28.19 5.67 6.46
N ALA A 173 -27.77 5.27 5.26
CA ALA A 173 -27.14 6.14 4.28
C ALA A 173 -27.72 5.86 2.89
N ASP A 174 -27.83 6.88 2.05
CA ASP A 174 -28.28 6.72 0.67
C ASP A 174 -27.32 5.80 -0.10
N LEU A 175 -26.03 5.87 0.21
CA LEU A 175 -25.01 4.98 -0.32
C LEU A 175 -24.12 4.37 0.77
N THR A 176 -23.86 3.07 0.67
CA THR A 176 -22.83 2.35 1.44
C THR A 176 -21.60 2.12 0.56
N ILE A 177 -20.47 2.65 0.99
CA ILE A 177 -19.19 2.56 0.29
C ILE A 177 -18.40 1.38 0.85
N ARG A 178 -17.94 0.50 -0.04
CA ARG A 178 -17.08 -0.64 0.28
C ARG A 178 -15.83 -0.57 -0.58
N ALA A 179 -14.68 -0.75 0.06
CA ALA A 179 -13.40 -0.89 -0.63
C ALA A 179 -12.64 -2.12 -0.11
N LEU A 180 -11.99 -2.81 -1.02
CA LEU A 180 -11.21 -4.01 -0.74
C LEU A 180 -9.88 -3.95 -1.46
N VAL A 181 -8.79 -4.18 -0.72
CA VAL A 181 -7.47 -4.36 -1.30
C VAL A 181 -7.38 -5.74 -1.92
N THR A 182 -7.22 -5.82 -3.24
CA THR A 182 -7.18 -7.09 -3.98
C THR A 182 -5.76 -7.58 -4.21
N HIS A 183 -4.82 -6.66 -4.41
CA HIS A 183 -3.41 -6.98 -4.61
C HIS A 183 -2.49 -5.96 -3.94
N VAL A 184 -1.37 -6.46 -3.39
CA VAL A 184 -0.29 -5.63 -2.86
C VAL A 184 1.05 -6.25 -3.22
N THR A 185 1.91 -5.47 -3.87
CA THR A 185 3.34 -5.78 -3.95
C THR A 185 4.06 -4.95 -2.89
N PRO A 186 4.77 -5.57 -1.93
CA PRO A 186 5.53 -4.84 -0.95
C PRO A 186 6.64 -3.98 -1.58
N THR A 187 6.99 -2.93 -0.88
CA THR A 187 8.17 -2.12 -1.20
C THR A 187 9.42 -2.89 -0.76
N ASP A 188 10.42 -2.99 -1.63
CA ASP A 188 11.74 -3.51 -1.26
C ASP A 188 12.50 -2.42 -0.49
N THR A 189 12.58 -2.60 0.82
CA THR A 189 13.20 -1.62 1.73
C THR A 189 14.70 -1.50 1.53
N LEU A 190 15.39 -2.53 1.03
CA LEU A 190 16.83 -2.50 0.76
C LEU A 190 17.12 -1.70 -0.50
N ALA A 191 16.36 -1.95 -1.57
CA ALA A 191 16.48 -1.19 -2.82
C ALA A 191 16.12 0.30 -2.61
N VAL A 192 15.03 0.58 -1.88
CA VAL A 192 14.63 1.96 -1.57
C VAL A 192 15.63 2.64 -0.63
N GLY A 193 16.14 1.95 0.40
CA GLY A 193 17.14 2.49 1.33
C GLY A 193 18.45 2.87 0.65
N ALA A 194 18.97 2.03 -0.27
CA ALA A 194 20.16 2.33 -1.05
C ALA A 194 19.98 3.58 -1.94
N SER A 195 18.81 3.73 -2.56
CA SER A 195 18.50 4.90 -3.39
C SER A 195 18.39 6.21 -2.58
N ARG A 196 17.94 6.13 -1.33
CA ARG A 196 17.75 7.28 -0.44
C ARG A 196 19.03 7.72 0.26
N GLY A 197 19.94 6.80 0.61
CA GLY A 197 21.25 7.16 1.18
C GLY A 197 22.03 8.15 0.30
N ALA A 198 21.98 7.95 -1.03
CA ALA A 198 22.60 8.87 -1.99
C ALA A 198 21.87 10.22 -2.13
N ALA A 199 20.56 10.26 -1.85
CA ALA A 199 19.73 11.45 -2.03
C ALA A 199 19.63 12.33 -0.77
N ILE A 200 19.64 11.75 0.42
CA ILE A 200 19.69 12.48 1.70
C ILE A 200 20.98 13.30 1.77
N ALA A 201 22.10 12.76 1.27
CA ALA A 201 23.34 13.52 1.12
C ALA A 201 23.15 14.81 0.30
N LYS A 202 22.34 14.79 -0.76
CA LYS A 202 22.05 15.98 -1.59
C LYS A 202 21.10 16.98 -0.91
N MET A 203 20.11 16.53 -0.14
CA MET A 203 19.23 17.44 0.62
C MET A 203 19.99 18.18 1.72
N VAL A 204 20.93 17.51 2.40
CA VAL A 204 21.78 18.15 3.42
C VAL A 204 22.72 19.18 2.79
N LEU A 205 23.18 18.94 1.55
CA LEU A 205 24.07 19.84 0.82
C LEU A 205 23.34 21.04 0.17
N LEU A 206 22.02 20.98 -0.02
CA LEU A 206 21.20 22.03 -0.66
C LEU A 206 19.93 22.33 0.15
N PRO A 207 20.05 22.92 1.36
CA PRO A 207 18.89 23.27 2.17
C PRO A 207 18.02 24.33 1.47
N GLY A 208 16.72 24.09 1.38
CA GLY A 208 15.73 25.05 0.86
C GLY A 208 15.39 24.92 -0.62
N VAL A 209 16.07 24.06 -1.39
CA VAL A 209 15.67 23.71 -2.76
C VAL A 209 14.91 22.38 -2.72
N PRO A 210 13.60 22.35 -3.06
CA PRO A 210 12.88 21.09 -3.22
C PRO A 210 13.42 20.39 -4.47
N VAL A 211 14.44 19.54 -4.29
CA VAL A 211 14.95 18.68 -5.35
C VAL A 211 14.11 17.41 -5.36
N PRO A 212 13.31 17.13 -6.41
CA PRO A 212 12.65 15.85 -6.55
C PRO A 212 13.73 14.78 -6.54
N VAL A 213 13.72 13.90 -5.54
CA VAL A 213 14.66 12.79 -5.46
C VAL A 213 14.15 11.70 -6.39
N PRO A 214 14.81 11.45 -7.53
CA PRO A 214 14.44 10.33 -8.39
C PRO A 214 14.79 9.06 -7.62
N ARG A 215 13.80 8.21 -7.34
CA ARG A 215 14.05 6.89 -6.75
C ARG A 215 14.59 5.94 -7.82
N ILE A 216 15.19 4.81 -7.45
CA ILE A 216 15.62 3.79 -8.41
C ILE A 216 14.38 2.94 -8.80
N PRO A 217 14.20 2.50 -10.06
CA PRO A 217 12.99 1.82 -10.52
C PRO A 217 12.93 0.34 -10.12
N ILE A 218 13.59 -0.04 -9.02
CA ILE A 218 13.71 -1.42 -8.55
C ILE A 218 13.04 -1.50 -7.18
N GLY A 219 12.22 -2.53 -6.97
CA GLY A 219 11.62 -2.78 -5.67
C GLY A 219 10.42 -1.88 -5.31
N MET A 220 9.78 -1.30 -6.34
CA MET A 220 8.63 -0.42 -6.16
C MET A 220 7.37 -1.23 -5.82
N GLY A 221 6.64 -0.76 -4.81
CA GLY A 221 5.38 -1.37 -4.43
C GLY A 221 4.25 -1.05 -5.41
N THR A 222 3.23 -1.89 -5.38
CA THR A 222 2.01 -1.72 -6.17
C THR A 222 0.79 -1.96 -5.31
N LEU A 223 -0.33 -1.34 -5.67
CA LEU A 223 -1.60 -1.53 -5.00
C LEU A 223 -2.72 -1.65 -6.02
N SER A 224 -3.60 -2.63 -5.80
CA SER A 224 -4.85 -2.75 -6.53
C SER A 224 -6.01 -2.89 -5.57
N LEU A 225 -7.13 -2.24 -5.88
CA LEU A 225 -8.34 -2.26 -5.09
C LEU A 225 -9.58 -2.39 -5.97
N GLU A 226 -10.62 -2.95 -5.37
CA GLU A 226 -11.98 -2.89 -5.85
C GLU A 226 -12.80 -2.05 -4.87
N ALA A 227 -13.66 -1.18 -5.39
CA ALA A 227 -14.66 -0.51 -4.58
C ALA A 227 -15.98 -0.35 -5.29
N GLU A 228 -17.03 -0.27 -4.48
CA GLU A 228 -18.39 -0.02 -4.92
C GLU A 228 -19.15 0.90 -3.97
N ALA A 229 -20.14 1.58 -4.54
CA ALA A 229 -21.18 2.28 -3.81
C ALA A 229 -22.51 1.56 -4.04
N LEU A 230 -23.10 1.07 -2.97
CA LEU A 230 -24.38 0.35 -2.96
C LEU A 230 -25.48 1.26 -2.43
N ASP A 231 -26.68 1.23 -3.01
CA ASP A 231 -27.83 1.93 -2.42
C ASP A 231 -28.43 1.16 -1.22
N LEU A 232 -29.50 1.70 -0.63
CA LEU A 232 -30.24 1.07 0.47
C LEU A 232 -30.79 -0.33 0.15
N LYS A 233 -30.97 -0.67 -1.13
CA LYS A 233 -31.44 -2.00 -1.59
C LYS A 233 -30.28 -2.96 -1.84
N GLY A 234 -29.03 -2.48 -1.76
CA GLY A 234 -27.84 -3.24 -2.12
C GLY A 234 -27.52 -3.21 -3.61
N ASP A 235 -28.20 -2.37 -4.40
CA ASP A 235 -27.91 -2.24 -5.83
C ASP A 235 -26.65 -1.40 -6.02
N GLN A 236 -25.69 -1.91 -6.79
CA GLN A 236 -24.47 -1.18 -7.11
C GLN A 236 -24.76 0.02 -8.01
N LYS A 237 -24.49 1.23 -7.52
CA LYS A 237 -24.63 2.49 -8.27
C LYS A 237 -23.32 3.02 -8.81
N ALA A 238 -22.19 2.63 -8.22
CA ALA A 238 -20.89 2.89 -8.79
C ALA A 238 -19.93 1.78 -8.43
N ALA A 239 -18.95 1.55 -9.29
CA ALA A 239 -17.86 0.63 -9.03
C ALA A 239 -16.58 1.07 -9.73
N MET A 240 -15.45 0.69 -9.15
CA MET A 240 -14.12 0.93 -9.70
C MET A 240 -13.22 -0.25 -9.35
N ILE A 241 -12.57 -0.79 -10.38
CA ILE A 241 -11.35 -1.57 -10.24
C ILE A 241 -10.21 -0.62 -10.54
N TRP A 242 -9.24 -0.54 -9.63
CA TRP A 242 -8.14 0.42 -9.69
C TRP A 242 -6.84 -0.30 -9.43
N ALA A 243 -5.81 0.00 -10.22
CA ALA A 243 -4.47 -0.53 -10.02
C ALA A 243 -3.44 0.51 -10.42
N ARG A 244 -2.48 0.77 -9.53
CA ARG A 244 -1.36 1.69 -9.77
C ARG A 244 -0.11 1.15 -9.10
N GLY A 245 1.02 1.25 -9.80
CA GLY A 245 2.32 1.06 -9.18
C GLY A 245 2.94 2.40 -8.83
N ALA A 246 3.76 2.40 -7.79
CA ALA A 246 4.43 3.60 -7.40
C ALA A 246 5.51 3.98 -8.44
N HIS A 247 5.70 5.28 -8.65
CA HIS A 247 6.46 5.84 -9.77
C HIS A 247 7.69 6.62 -9.28
N MET A 248 8.58 6.91 -10.21
CA MET A 248 9.95 7.36 -9.93
C MET A 248 10.07 8.73 -9.26
N VAL A 249 9.05 9.56 -9.42
CA VAL A 249 8.97 10.95 -8.94
C VAL A 249 8.12 10.97 -7.67
N GLY A 250 8.67 10.45 -6.57
CA GLY A 250 7.94 10.34 -5.32
C GLY A 250 8.86 10.13 -4.14
N SER A 251 8.37 10.41 -2.94
CA SER A 251 9.19 10.39 -1.73
C SER A 251 9.57 8.98 -1.23
N GLY A 252 8.94 7.92 -1.76
CA GLY A 252 9.33 6.51 -1.61
C GLY A 252 9.70 6.12 -0.18
N ARG A 253 8.70 5.79 0.65
CA ARG A 253 8.91 5.49 2.07
C ARG A 253 9.72 4.19 2.25
N MET A 254 10.73 4.22 3.12
CA MET A 254 11.60 3.09 3.46
C MET A 254 10.89 2.10 4.39
N ALA A 255 9.75 1.58 3.95
CA ALA A 255 8.93 0.62 4.68
C ALA A 255 8.24 -0.33 3.72
N VAL A 256 8.02 -1.56 4.15
CA VAL A 256 7.42 -2.64 3.33
C VAL A 256 6.05 -2.22 2.77
N GLU A 257 5.26 -1.52 3.58
CA GLU A 257 3.95 -0.97 3.25
C GLU A 257 4.00 0.44 2.64
N GLY A 258 5.19 1.04 2.50
CA GLY A 258 5.38 2.46 2.22
C GLY A 258 4.73 2.95 0.92
N ASP A 259 4.99 2.28 -0.20
CA ASP A 259 4.36 2.60 -1.48
C ASP A 259 2.85 2.30 -1.45
N ALA A 260 2.43 1.18 -0.86
CA ALA A 260 1.01 0.82 -0.72
C ALA A 260 0.23 1.86 0.11
N TYR A 261 0.80 2.39 1.19
CA TYR A 261 0.18 3.43 2.00
C TYR A 261 -0.05 4.73 1.22
N THR A 262 0.91 5.12 0.37
CA THR A 262 0.77 6.29 -0.50
C THR A 262 -0.30 6.06 -1.57
N LEU A 263 -0.22 4.92 -2.27
CA LEU A 263 -1.17 4.54 -3.31
C LEU A 263 -2.62 4.40 -2.78
N ALA A 264 -2.77 3.98 -1.52
CA ALA A 264 -4.08 3.89 -0.86
C ALA A 264 -4.78 5.25 -0.75
N SER A 265 -4.02 6.32 -0.47
CA SER A 265 -4.56 7.67 -0.41
C SER A 265 -4.96 8.18 -1.80
N GLU A 266 -4.16 7.86 -2.82
CA GLU A 266 -4.45 8.21 -4.22
C GLU A 266 -5.71 7.51 -4.74
N PHE A 267 -5.88 6.22 -4.41
CA PHE A 267 -7.11 5.49 -4.71
C PHE A 267 -8.34 6.14 -4.05
N GLY A 268 -8.27 6.44 -2.75
CA GLY A 268 -9.41 7.05 -2.04
C GLY A 268 -9.79 8.41 -2.63
N TYR A 269 -8.81 9.18 -3.10
CA TYR A 269 -9.05 10.41 -3.85
C TYR A 269 -9.76 10.14 -5.19
N ASP A 270 -9.27 9.20 -6.00
CA ASP A 270 -9.84 8.89 -7.32
C ASP A 270 -11.29 8.38 -7.19
N PHE A 271 -11.55 7.45 -6.26
CA PHE A 271 -12.89 6.88 -6.07
C PHE A 271 -13.87 7.88 -5.47
N SER A 272 -13.45 8.68 -4.49
CA SER A 272 -14.31 9.74 -3.95
C SER A 272 -14.65 10.78 -5.02
N ARG A 273 -13.71 11.12 -5.91
CA ARG A 273 -13.98 12.03 -7.02
C ARG A 273 -14.96 11.46 -8.04
N LEU A 274 -14.89 10.16 -8.33
CA LEU A 274 -15.91 9.47 -9.14
C LEU A 274 -17.31 9.68 -8.54
N LEU A 275 -17.44 9.51 -7.23
CA LEU A 275 -18.72 9.64 -6.52
C LEU A 275 -19.16 11.10 -6.34
N VAL A 276 -18.25 12.03 -6.07
CA VAL A 276 -18.62 13.44 -5.90
C VAL A 276 -19.07 14.05 -7.21
N THR A 277 -18.36 13.75 -8.30
CA THR A 277 -18.62 14.34 -9.62
C THR A 277 -19.61 13.54 -10.47
N GLY A 278 -19.83 12.26 -10.14
CA GLY A 278 -20.58 11.32 -10.98
C GLY A 278 -19.86 10.98 -12.29
N ARG A 279 -18.57 11.31 -12.45
CA ARG A 279 -17.82 11.15 -13.70
C ARG A 279 -16.47 10.52 -13.46
N SER A 280 -15.87 9.95 -14.51
CA SER A 280 -14.50 9.42 -14.43
C SER A 280 -13.53 10.48 -13.86
N PRO A 281 -12.72 10.15 -12.84
CA PRO A 281 -11.67 11.04 -12.33
C PRO A 281 -10.46 11.11 -13.28
N PHE A 282 -10.43 10.29 -14.33
CA PHE A 282 -9.36 10.19 -15.31
C PHE A 282 -9.73 10.82 -16.65
N GLY A 283 -8.72 11.28 -17.40
CA GLY A 283 -8.89 11.88 -18.73
C GLY A 283 -9.43 13.31 -18.72
N GLN A 284 -9.64 13.89 -17.54
CA GLN A 284 -10.02 15.31 -17.37
C GLN A 284 -8.83 16.10 -16.81
N LEU A 285 -8.85 17.43 -17.01
CA LEU A 285 -7.87 18.31 -16.38
C LEU A 285 -7.92 18.14 -14.84
N PRO A 286 -6.76 18.18 -14.15
CA PRO A 286 -6.73 18.12 -12.69
C PRO A 286 -7.61 19.24 -12.11
N ALA A 287 -8.58 18.87 -11.27
CA ALA A 287 -9.32 19.88 -10.51
C ALA A 287 -8.43 20.38 -9.39
N LEU A 288 -8.49 21.69 -9.11
CA LEU A 288 -7.81 22.25 -7.95
C LEU A 288 -8.45 21.67 -6.68
N PRO A 289 -7.65 21.20 -5.71
CA PRO A 289 -8.19 20.69 -4.46
C PRO A 289 -8.91 21.81 -3.69
N SER A 290 -9.97 21.46 -2.96
CA SER A 290 -10.68 22.42 -2.12
C SER A 290 -9.84 22.82 -0.89
N ALA A 291 -10.12 23.98 -0.29
CA ALA A 291 -9.48 24.39 0.95
C ALA A 291 -9.69 23.36 2.09
N HIS A 292 -10.84 22.67 2.07
CA HIS A 292 -11.14 21.59 3.00
C HIS A 292 -10.23 20.37 2.78
N GLN A 293 -10.05 19.93 1.53
CA GLN A 293 -9.09 18.87 1.18
C GLN A 293 -7.66 19.25 1.58
N ILE A 294 -7.24 20.49 1.31
CA ILE A 294 -5.91 20.96 1.70
C ILE A 294 -5.75 20.88 3.22
N SER A 295 -6.69 21.44 3.99
CA SER A 295 -6.66 21.42 5.44
C SER A 295 -6.61 20.01 6.01
N THR A 296 -7.50 19.12 5.58
CA THR A 296 -7.56 17.72 6.05
C THR A 296 -6.32 16.91 5.64
N SER A 297 -5.76 17.16 4.46
CA SER A 297 -4.50 16.54 4.02
C SER A 297 -3.29 16.95 4.89
N LEU A 298 -3.34 18.16 5.46
CA LEU A 298 -2.31 18.70 6.36
C LEU A 298 -2.60 18.43 7.84
N GLY A 299 -3.55 17.55 8.15
CA GLY A 299 -3.87 17.13 9.52
C GLY A 299 -4.87 18.04 10.24
N GLY A 300 -5.60 18.87 9.49
CA GLY A 300 -6.74 19.61 9.99
C GLY A 300 -7.85 18.70 10.53
N ALA A 301 -8.84 19.30 11.20
CA ALA A 301 -9.95 18.57 11.78
C ALA A 301 -10.69 17.74 10.72
N ALA A 302 -11.13 16.54 11.11
CA ALA A 302 -11.89 15.67 10.23
C ALA A 302 -13.21 16.35 9.81
N ALA A 303 -13.65 16.06 8.59
CA ALA A 303 -14.87 16.65 8.03
C ALA A 303 -16.14 16.35 8.85
N SER A 304 -16.15 15.21 9.56
CA SER A 304 -17.22 14.80 10.45
C SER A 304 -16.68 13.92 11.58
N ARG A 305 -17.49 13.74 12.64
CA ARG A 305 -17.20 12.75 13.70
C ARG A 305 -17.13 11.33 13.18
N ALA A 306 -17.86 11.01 12.10
CA ALA A 306 -17.79 9.71 11.47
C ALA A 306 -16.38 9.48 10.87
N CYS A 307 -15.79 10.51 10.25
CA CYS A 307 -14.43 10.44 9.72
C CYS A 307 -13.35 10.24 10.79
N GLU A 308 -13.56 10.71 12.02
CA GLU A 308 -12.60 10.49 13.12
C GLU A 308 -12.41 9.00 13.45
N ALA A 309 -13.39 8.15 13.10
CA ALA A 309 -13.30 6.71 13.30
C ALA A 309 -12.18 6.05 12.47
N PHE A 310 -11.75 6.67 11.37
CA PHE A 310 -10.67 6.17 10.50
C PHE A 310 -9.28 6.72 10.90
N GLY A 311 -9.22 7.43 12.03
CA GLY A 311 -8.02 8.11 12.50
C GLY A 311 -7.80 9.45 11.83
N ARG A 312 -6.87 10.24 12.37
CA ARG A 312 -6.48 11.53 11.78
C ARG A 312 -5.36 11.33 10.76
N ASN A 313 -5.32 12.19 9.75
CA ASN A 313 -4.18 12.25 8.86
C ASN A 313 -2.95 12.72 9.69
N PRO A 314 -1.76 12.11 9.54
CA PRO A 314 -0.55 12.52 10.25
C PRO A 314 -0.09 13.96 9.93
N GLY A 315 -0.72 14.62 8.96
CA GLY A 315 -0.59 16.05 8.71
C GLY A 315 0.81 16.48 8.35
N LEU A 316 1.25 17.65 8.81
CA LEU A 316 2.58 18.19 8.48
C LEU A 316 3.72 17.23 8.87
N VAL A 317 3.58 16.51 10.00
CA VAL A 317 4.57 15.50 10.42
C VAL A 317 4.60 14.31 9.45
N GLY A 318 3.43 13.83 9.01
CA GLY A 318 3.32 12.80 7.98
C GLY A 318 3.81 13.24 6.60
N PHE A 319 3.60 14.51 6.25
CA PHE A 319 4.09 15.11 5.02
C PHE A 319 5.61 15.20 5.02
N MET A 320 6.22 15.79 6.06
CA MET A 320 7.67 15.90 6.20
C MET A 320 8.33 14.53 6.32
N GLY A 321 7.76 13.63 7.13
CA GLY A 321 8.26 12.26 7.23
C GLY A 321 8.14 11.51 5.92
N GLY A 322 7.06 11.74 5.17
CA GLY A 322 6.90 11.27 3.80
C GLY A 322 8.05 11.72 2.91
N GLN A 323 8.37 13.02 2.88
CA GLN A 323 9.48 13.60 2.09
C GLN A 323 10.85 12.99 2.46
N LEU A 324 11.05 12.74 3.75
CA LEU A 324 12.24 12.08 4.29
C LEU A 324 12.26 10.56 4.07
N GLY A 325 11.19 9.99 3.53
CA GLY A 325 11.05 8.54 3.31
C GLY A 325 10.85 7.74 4.61
N LEU A 326 10.37 8.36 5.69
CA LEU A 326 10.12 7.69 6.96
C LEU A 326 9.00 6.64 6.83
N PRO A 327 9.09 5.51 7.57
CA PRO A 327 8.02 4.53 7.65
C PRO A 327 6.68 5.15 8.08
N PRO A 328 5.54 4.77 7.48
CA PRO A 328 4.22 5.26 7.86
C PRO A 328 3.95 5.17 9.37
N GLY A 329 4.23 4.04 10.02
CA GLY A 329 3.97 3.84 11.46
C GLY A 329 4.73 4.79 12.40
N TRP A 330 5.79 5.45 11.91
CA TRP A 330 6.50 6.45 12.70
C TRP A 330 5.72 7.76 12.79
N THR A 331 5.07 8.13 11.68
CA THR A 331 4.33 9.39 11.55
C THR A 331 2.82 9.26 11.75
N ASP A 332 2.27 8.08 11.48
CA ASP A 332 0.84 7.79 11.50
C ASP A 332 0.54 6.75 12.57
N LYS A 333 -0.37 7.09 13.49
CA LYS A 333 -0.82 6.19 14.56
C LYS A 333 -2.05 5.36 14.17
N GLY A 334 -2.62 5.62 12.99
CA GLY A 334 -3.85 5.01 12.52
C GLY A 334 -5.07 5.39 13.36
N ALA A 335 -6.20 4.75 13.08
CA ALA A 335 -7.35 4.72 13.97
C ALA A 335 -7.03 3.92 15.25
N VAL A 336 -7.58 4.34 16.38
CA VAL A 336 -7.62 3.51 17.59
C VAL A 336 -8.45 2.26 17.27
N ALA A 337 -7.88 1.08 17.50
CA ALA A 337 -8.60 -0.17 17.26
C ALA A 337 -9.90 -0.18 18.09
N ARG A 338 -11.02 -0.53 17.43
CA ARG A 338 -12.30 -0.80 18.07
C ARG A 338 -12.49 -2.30 18.19
#